data_AF-A0A1G8R3M6-F1
#
_entry.id   AF-A0A1G8R3M6-F1
#
_cell.length_a   1.000
_cell.length_b   1.000
_cell.length_c   1.000
_cell.angle_alpha   90.00
_cell.angle_beta   90.00
_cell.angle_gamma   90.00
#
_symmetry.space_group_name_H-M   'P 1'
#
loop_
_entity.id
_entity.type
_entity.pdbx_description
1 polymer ?
#
loop_
_entity_poly.entity_id
_entity_poly.type
_entity_poly.pdbx_seq_one_letter_code
_entity_poly.pdbx_strand_id
1 'polypeptide(L)'
;MLMNNRPFGWVVKSPENLVPVEAFIRDKATAEKFLATGWEVTEVAIAAESDVRFHEQNQAYYTLVEHTNTTEQYLDEACELLSEIIKSGEAYRECTDTSSPTGKRIASVVEYVSQFLPEPHESSDDTEQEEWHMNPCHQGHRDVGAACGIAQCNRCGESMSAPTTKEAFERWNATHAPAVV
;
A
#
# COMPACT_ATOMS: atom_id res chain seq x y z
N MET A 1 -7.98 40.95 -5.26
CA MET A 1 -6.87 41.27 -4.34
C MET A 1 -5.73 41.81 -5.19
N LEU A 2 -5.34 43.05 -4.98
CA LEU A 2 -4.23 43.69 -5.72
C LEU A 2 -2.92 43.03 -5.27
N MET A 3 -2.22 42.38 -6.20
CA MET A 3 -0.86 41.92 -5.97
C MET A 3 -0.01 43.15 -5.62
N ASN A 4 0.58 43.15 -4.43
CA ASN A 4 1.53 44.18 -4.02
C ASN A 4 2.74 44.09 -4.96
N ASN A 5 2.71 44.88 -6.03
CA ASN A 5 3.76 45.04 -7.02
C ASN A 5 4.88 45.89 -6.41
N ARG A 6 5.45 45.42 -5.29
CA ARG A 6 6.59 46.06 -4.65
C ARG A 6 7.82 45.61 -5.44
N PRO A 7 8.56 46.53 -6.08
CA PRO A 7 9.78 46.14 -6.77
C PRO A 7 10.78 45.52 -5.81
N PHE A 8 11.54 44.57 -6.35
CA PHE A 8 12.62 43.91 -5.63
C PHE A 8 13.82 44.84 -5.43
N GLY A 9 14.01 45.78 -6.34
CA GLY A 9 14.99 46.85 -6.23
C GLY A 9 15.03 47.71 -7.48
N TRP A 10 16.05 48.56 -7.57
CA TRP A 10 16.29 49.45 -8.69
C TRP A 10 17.75 49.34 -9.14
N VAL A 11 17.96 49.30 -10.44
CA VAL A 11 19.28 49.44 -11.04
C VAL A 11 19.46 50.91 -11.40
N VAL A 12 20.58 51.52 -10.97
CA VAL A 12 20.95 52.88 -11.35
C VAL A 12 22.15 52.87 -12.27
N LYS A 13 22.12 53.65 -13.33
CA LYS A 13 23.21 53.81 -14.30
C LYS A 13 23.66 55.24 -14.36
N SER A 14 24.98 55.44 -14.31
CA SER A 14 25.59 56.76 -14.40
C SER A 14 25.30 57.41 -15.75
N PRO A 15 25.03 58.73 -15.80
CA PRO A 15 24.87 59.45 -17.05
C PRO A 15 26.15 59.41 -17.90
N GLU A 16 26.00 59.51 -19.23
CA GLU A 16 27.06 59.27 -20.23
C GLU A 16 28.31 60.16 -20.08
N ASN A 17 28.21 61.25 -19.31
CA ASN A 17 29.28 62.19 -19.01
C ASN A 17 30.16 61.79 -17.80
N LEU A 18 29.85 60.67 -17.12
CA LEU A 18 30.60 60.13 -16.00
C LEU A 18 31.18 58.74 -16.34
N VAL A 19 32.12 58.26 -15.52
CA VAL A 19 32.63 56.88 -15.65
C VAL A 19 31.45 55.90 -15.52
N PRO A 20 31.27 54.97 -16.48
CA PRO A 20 30.12 54.08 -16.47
C PRO A 20 30.13 53.20 -15.22
N VAL A 21 29.16 53.42 -14.35
CA VAL A 21 28.91 52.62 -13.15
C VAL A 21 27.45 52.22 -13.13
N GLU A 22 27.22 50.91 -12.99
CA GLU A 22 25.91 50.33 -12.75
C GLU A 22 25.88 49.78 -11.32
N ALA A 23 24.85 50.14 -10.55
CA ALA A 23 24.71 49.71 -9.17
C ALA A 23 23.26 49.28 -8.87
N PHE A 24 23.13 48.22 -8.07
CA PHE A 24 21.83 47.73 -7.61
C PHE A 24 21.49 48.28 -6.22
N ILE A 25 20.30 48.87 -6.09
CA ILE A 25 19.83 49.54 -4.87
C ILE A 25 18.51 48.91 -4.43
N ARG A 26 18.42 48.51 -3.16
CA ARG A 26 17.20 47.91 -2.58
C ARG A 26 16.24 48.92 -1.94
N ASP A 27 16.68 50.17 -1.75
CA ASP A 27 15.91 51.22 -1.11
C ASP A 27 15.36 52.22 -2.13
N LYS A 28 14.04 52.44 -2.11
CA LYS A 28 13.35 53.33 -3.03
C LYS A 28 13.80 54.78 -2.89
N ALA A 29 13.95 55.26 -1.66
CA ALA A 29 14.30 56.65 -1.40
C ALA A 29 15.72 56.97 -1.91
N THR A 30 16.62 56.00 -1.88
CA THR A 30 17.96 56.13 -2.45
C THR A 30 17.93 56.11 -3.97
N ALA A 31 17.15 55.24 -4.60
CA ALA A 31 16.97 55.22 -6.05
C ALA A 31 16.36 56.53 -6.59
N GLU A 32 15.38 57.10 -5.90
CA GLU A 32 14.76 58.40 -6.24
C GLU A 32 15.76 59.57 -6.16
N LYS A 33 16.74 59.52 -5.24
CA LYS A 33 17.82 60.52 -5.18
C LYS A 33 18.72 60.46 -6.41
N PHE A 34 19.04 59.27 -6.91
CA PHE A 34 19.82 59.11 -8.14
C PHE A 34 19.05 59.58 -9.38
N LEU A 35 17.74 59.28 -9.43
CA LEU A 35 16.89 59.81 -10.49
C LEU A 35 16.88 61.35 -10.49
N ALA A 36 16.79 61.97 -9.31
CA ALA A 36 16.81 63.43 -9.16
C ALA A 36 18.15 64.07 -9.55
N THR A 37 19.26 63.31 -9.53
CA THR A 37 20.58 63.77 -9.97
C THR A 37 20.87 63.46 -11.45
N GLY A 38 19.88 62.97 -12.20
CA GLY A 38 19.98 62.73 -13.64
C GLY A 38 20.54 61.36 -14.02
N TRP A 39 20.58 60.40 -13.08
CA TRP A 39 20.95 59.02 -13.37
C TRP A 39 19.75 58.26 -13.93
N GLU A 40 20.00 57.30 -14.81
CA GLU A 40 18.95 56.41 -15.30
C GLU A 40 18.62 55.38 -14.21
N VAL A 41 17.33 55.23 -13.88
CA VAL A 41 16.86 54.33 -12.82
C VAL A 41 15.83 53.38 -13.41
N THR A 42 16.13 52.08 -13.40
CA THR A 42 15.23 51.02 -13.87
C THR A 42 14.71 50.22 -12.68
N GLU A 43 13.40 50.11 -12.56
CA GLU A 43 12.74 49.28 -11.57
C GLU A 43 12.90 47.79 -11.93
N VAL A 44 13.42 47.00 -10.99
CA VAL A 44 13.54 45.55 -11.12
C VAL A 44 12.45 44.92 -10.29
N ALA A 45 11.40 44.45 -10.95
CA ALA A 45 10.45 43.54 -10.35
C ALA A 45 11.02 42.11 -10.43
N ILE A 46 11.00 41.37 -9.32
CA ILE A 46 10.99 39.92 -9.42
C ILE A 46 9.57 39.56 -9.87
N ALA A 47 9.44 38.85 -10.99
CA ALA A 47 8.14 38.36 -11.42
C ALA A 47 7.58 37.49 -10.30
N ALA A 48 6.39 37.80 -9.80
CA ALA A 48 5.70 37.01 -8.77
C ALA A 48 5.63 35.50 -9.14
N GLU A 49 5.70 35.17 -10.43
CA GLU A 49 5.84 33.80 -10.95
C GLU A 49 7.08 33.05 -10.42
N SER A 50 8.23 33.70 -10.21
CA SER A 50 9.42 32.99 -9.69
C SER A 50 9.29 32.65 -8.22
N ASP A 51 8.63 33.50 -7.42
CA ASP A 51 8.38 33.23 -5.99
C ASP A 51 7.32 32.14 -5.82
N VAL A 52 6.24 32.18 -6.62
CA VAL A 52 5.21 31.13 -6.63
C VAL A 52 5.83 29.79 -7.05
N ARG A 53 6.60 29.77 -8.13
CA ARG A 53 7.26 28.55 -8.61
C ARG A 53 8.27 28.00 -7.60
N PHE A 54 9.02 28.86 -6.93
CA PHE A 54 9.93 28.43 -5.85
C PHE A 54 9.17 27.85 -4.66
N HIS A 55 8.04 28.45 -4.29
CA HIS A 55 7.18 27.94 -3.22
C HIS A 55 6.57 26.57 -3.57
N GLU A 56 6.04 26.41 -4.79
CA GLU A 56 5.52 25.13 -5.29
C GLU A 56 6.60 24.05 -5.32
N GLN A 57 7.82 24.38 -5.76
CA GLN A 57 8.95 23.46 -5.76
C GLN A 57 9.34 23.01 -4.35
N ASN A 58 9.38 23.94 -3.39
CA ASN A 58 9.67 23.59 -2.01
C ASN A 58 8.55 22.74 -1.40
N GLN A 59 7.29 23.05 -1.69
CA GLN A 59 6.16 22.25 -1.22
C GLN A 59 6.23 20.82 -1.78
N ALA A 60 6.48 20.67 -3.09
CA ALA A 60 6.66 19.36 -3.72
C ALA A 60 7.84 18.58 -3.11
N TYR A 61 8.95 19.27 -2.79
CA TYR A 61 10.08 18.67 -2.10
C TYR A 61 9.71 18.14 -0.72
N TYR A 62 8.99 18.92 0.10
CA TYR A 62 8.56 18.46 1.43
C TYR A 62 7.59 17.28 1.35
N THR A 63 6.65 17.29 0.40
CA THR A 63 5.75 16.16 0.17
C THR A 63 6.52 14.90 -0.23
N LEU A 64 7.57 15.03 -1.05
CA LEU A 64 8.42 13.89 -1.42
C LEU A 64 9.18 13.35 -0.21
N VAL A 65 9.69 14.22 0.65
CA VAL A 65 10.37 13.82 1.90
C VAL A 65 9.41 13.07 2.82
N GLU A 66 8.20 13.58 3.03
CA GLU A 66 7.18 12.90 3.84
C GLU A 66 6.85 11.52 3.27
N HIS A 67 6.63 11.41 1.96
CA HIS A 67 6.37 10.12 1.31
C HIS A 67 7.55 9.14 1.46
N THR A 68 8.79 9.66 1.39
CA THR A 68 10.00 8.84 1.59
C THR A 68 10.05 8.30 3.01
N ASN A 69 9.82 9.15 4.02
CA ASN A 69 9.78 8.74 5.42
C ASN A 69 8.69 7.68 5.68
N THR A 70 7.49 7.87 5.10
CA THR A 70 6.42 6.86 5.20
C THR A 70 6.81 5.55 4.54
N THR A 71 7.52 5.61 3.40
CA THR A 71 8.00 4.40 2.72
C THR A 71 9.05 3.66 3.58
N GLU A 72 9.97 4.39 4.21
CA GLU A 72 10.95 3.81 5.14
C GLU A 72 10.27 3.12 6.32
N GLN A 73 9.22 3.73 6.89
CA GLN A 73 8.44 3.11 7.96
C GLN A 73 7.81 1.78 7.52
N TYR A 74 7.23 1.72 6.32
CA TYR A 74 6.67 0.45 5.80
C TYR A 74 7.74 -0.62 5.58
N LEU A 75 8.97 -0.23 5.22
CA LEU A 75 10.07 -1.18 5.07
C LEU A 75 10.52 -1.74 6.44
N ASP A 76 10.55 -0.92 7.47
CA ASP A 76 10.85 -1.36 8.84
C ASP A 76 9.79 -2.34 9.34
N GLU A 77 8.50 -2.00 9.19
CA GLU A 77 7.37 -2.89 9.55
C GLU A 77 7.43 -4.23 8.79
N ALA A 78 7.76 -4.20 7.49
CA ALA A 78 7.93 -5.41 6.70
C ALA A 78 9.12 -6.27 7.19
N CYS A 79 10.22 -5.66 7.61
CA CYS A 79 11.38 -6.37 8.14
C CYS A 79 11.08 -7.05 9.48
N GLU A 80 10.28 -6.42 10.33
CA GLU A 80 9.81 -7.01 11.59
C GLU A 80 8.93 -8.25 11.33
N LEU A 81 7.94 -8.12 10.44
CA LEU A 81 7.06 -9.24 10.06
C LEU A 81 7.84 -10.42 9.46
N LEU A 82 8.80 -10.14 8.57
CA LEU A 82 9.66 -11.19 8.01
C LEU A 82 10.47 -11.91 9.09
N SER A 83 10.95 -11.17 10.09
CA SER A 83 11.69 -11.75 11.23
C SER A 83 10.79 -12.66 12.08
N GLU A 84 9.53 -12.29 12.29
CA GLU A 84 8.55 -13.14 12.98
C GLU A 84 8.23 -14.41 12.18
N ILE A 85 8.06 -14.29 10.85
CA ILE A 85 7.84 -15.44 9.97
C ILE A 85 9.02 -16.42 10.06
N ILE A 86 10.26 -15.92 9.99
CA ILE A 86 11.46 -16.77 10.11
C ILE A 86 11.46 -17.50 11.46
N LYS A 87 11.25 -16.79 12.57
CA LYS A 87 11.19 -17.39 13.92
C LYS A 87 10.09 -18.45 14.01
N SER A 88 8.90 -18.19 13.47
CA SER A 88 7.80 -19.15 13.45
C SER A 88 8.13 -20.39 12.62
N GLY A 89 8.83 -20.23 11.49
CA GLY A 89 9.28 -21.32 10.65
C GLY A 89 10.35 -22.19 11.31
N GLU A 90 11.26 -21.57 12.07
CA GLU A 90 12.25 -22.30 12.89
C GLU A 90 11.57 -23.09 13.99
N ALA A 91 10.62 -22.48 14.72
CA ALA A 91 9.84 -23.17 15.75
C ALA A 91 9.03 -24.34 15.19
N TYR A 92 8.37 -24.15 14.03
CA TYR A 92 7.65 -25.23 13.35
C TYR A 92 8.59 -26.37 12.96
N ARG A 93 9.77 -26.06 12.43
CA ARG A 93 10.77 -27.07 12.07
C ARG A 93 11.26 -27.82 13.29
N GLU A 94 11.52 -27.15 14.40
CA GLU A 94 11.93 -27.81 15.65
C GLU A 94 10.83 -28.75 16.15
N CYS A 95 9.57 -28.32 16.13
CA CYS A 95 8.43 -29.12 16.56
C CYS A 95 8.15 -30.34 15.67
N THR A 96 8.41 -30.24 14.37
CA THR A 96 8.13 -31.32 13.39
C THR A 96 9.31 -32.24 13.12
N ASP A 97 10.54 -31.81 13.41
CA ASP A 97 11.72 -32.66 13.35
C ASP A 97 11.74 -33.65 14.52
N THR A 98 11.39 -34.91 14.24
CA THR A 98 11.38 -36.02 15.21
C THR A 98 12.75 -36.34 15.80
N SER A 99 13.85 -35.79 15.26
CA SER A 99 15.19 -35.93 15.81
C SER A 99 15.54 -34.84 16.84
N SER A 100 14.81 -33.71 16.83
CA SER A 100 15.02 -32.58 17.74
C SER A 100 14.54 -32.90 19.17
N PRO A 101 15.04 -32.20 20.21
CA PRO A 101 14.58 -32.37 21.59
C PRO A 101 13.08 -32.10 21.77
N THR A 102 12.53 -31.12 21.05
CA THR A 102 11.12 -30.73 21.13
C THR A 102 10.24 -31.66 20.31
N GLY A 103 10.66 -32.00 19.09
CA GLY A 103 9.96 -32.98 18.25
C GLY A 103 9.92 -34.37 18.87
N LYS A 104 10.97 -34.80 19.59
CA LYS A 104 10.93 -36.05 20.39
C LYS A 104 9.85 -36.01 21.48
N ARG A 105 9.75 -34.89 22.21
CA ARG A 105 8.71 -34.71 23.23
C ARG A 105 7.31 -34.73 22.61
N ILE A 106 7.13 -34.06 21.48
CA ILE A 106 5.86 -34.06 20.73
C ILE A 106 5.53 -35.48 20.26
N ALA A 107 6.49 -36.20 19.67
CA ALA A 107 6.31 -37.57 19.22
C ALA A 107 5.89 -38.50 20.38
N SER A 108 6.53 -38.38 21.55
CA SER A 108 6.14 -39.13 22.74
C SER A 108 4.72 -38.79 23.24
N VAL A 109 4.32 -37.53 23.18
CA VAL A 109 2.94 -37.12 23.53
C VAL A 109 1.94 -37.68 22.51
N VAL A 110 2.25 -37.60 21.21
CA VAL A 110 1.42 -38.17 20.15
C VAL A 110 1.26 -39.69 20.33
N GLU A 111 2.37 -40.39 20.62
CA GLU A 111 2.35 -41.82 20.91
C GLU A 111 1.52 -42.14 22.15
N TYR A 112 1.67 -41.38 23.23
CA TYR A 112 0.85 -41.54 24.43
C TYR A 112 -0.64 -41.32 24.14
N VAL A 113 -1.00 -40.22 23.46
CA VAL A 113 -2.39 -39.92 23.11
C VAL A 113 -2.98 -40.98 22.19
N SER A 114 -2.18 -41.54 21.28
CA SER A 114 -2.64 -42.59 20.36
C SER A 114 -3.12 -43.86 21.07
N GLN A 115 -2.66 -44.12 22.31
CA GLN A 115 -3.13 -45.24 23.14
C GLN A 115 -4.58 -45.06 23.62
N PHE A 116 -5.09 -43.83 23.58
CA PHE A 116 -6.45 -43.47 24.01
C PHE A 116 -7.35 -43.11 22.84
N LEU A 117 -6.82 -43.10 21.61
CA LEU A 117 -7.66 -42.97 20.42
C LEU A 117 -8.46 -44.28 20.28
N PRO A 118 -9.80 -44.21 20.12
CA PRO A 118 -10.56 -45.39 19.74
C PRO A 118 -9.96 -45.95 18.45
N GLU A 119 -9.93 -47.28 18.31
CA GLU A 119 -9.56 -47.90 17.04
C GLU A 119 -10.37 -47.24 15.93
N PRO A 120 -9.77 -46.96 14.75
CA PRO A 120 -10.50 -46.34 13.67
C PRO A 120 -11.72 -47.21 13.40
N HIS A 121 -12.90 -46.67 13.68
CA HIS A 121 -14.15 -47.27 13.26
C HIS A 121 -14.03 -47.42 11.74
N GLU A 122 -13.97 -48.66 11.26
CA GLU A 122 -14.41 -48.95 9.90
C GLU A 122 -15.87 -48.47 9.86
N SER A 123 -16.09 -47.25 9.36
CA SER A 123 -17.40 -46.63 9.32
C SER A 123 -18.23 -47.33 8.24
N SER A 124 -18.83 -48.45 8.60
CA SER A 124 -20.19 -48.75 8.15
C SER A 124 -21.14 -47.84 8.94
N ASP A 125 -22.05 -47.18 8.23
CA ASP A 125 -23.10 -46.25 8.68
C ASP A 125 -22.73 -44.76 8.73
N ASP A 126 -22.97 -44.08 7.60
CA ASP A 126 -24.18 -43.25 7.41
C ASP A 126 -24.84 -42.75 8.71
N THR A 127 -24.12 -41.96 9.49
CA THR A 127 -24.74 -41.03 10.45
C THR A 127 -24.53 -39.62 9.95
N GLU A 128 -25.53 -39.19 9.18
CA GLU A 128 -26.01 -37.83 8.87
C GLU A 128 -25.36 -36.67 9.66
N GLN A 129 -24.05 -36.44 9.47
CA GLN A 129 -23.60 -35.07 9.41
C GLN A 129 -24.16 -34.56 8.09
N GLU A 130 -24.99 -33.51 8.13
CA GLU A 130 -25.34 -32.72 6.94
C GLU A 130 -24.03 -32.14 6.39
N GLU A 131 -23.24 -32.98 5.73
CA GLU A 131 -21.99 -32.62 5.11
C GLU A 131 -22.37 -31.76 3.92
N TRP A 132 -22.07 -30.46 4.02
CA TRP A 132 -22.37 -29.48 2.98
C TRP A 132 -21.62 -29.84 1.69
N HIS A 133 -22.19 -30.74 0.91
CA HIS A 133 -21.61 -31.23 -0.33
C HIS A 133 -22.00 -30.30 -1.48
N MET A 134 -21.02 -29.73 -2.17
CA MET A 134 -21.23 -28.98 -3.39
C MET A 134 -21.22 -29.92 -4.60
N ASN A 135 -22.22 -29.78 -5.47
CA ASN A 135 -22.28 -30.53 -6.72
C ASN A 135 -21.09 -30.14 -7.63
N PRO A 136 -20.59 -31.07 -8.47
CA PRO A 136 -19.55 -30.74 -9.45
C PRO A 136 -19.96 -29.59 -10.37
N CYS A 137 -19.00 -28.86 -10.92
CA CYS A 137 -19.29 -27.83 -11.92
C CYS A 137 -19.88 -28.44 -13.21
N HIS A 138 -20.35 -27.63 -14.16
CA HIS A 138 -20.93 -28.15 -15.42
C HIS A 138 -19.97 -29.00 -16.25
N GLN A 139 -18.65 -28.84 -16.03
CA GLN A 139 -17.61 -29.66 -16.66
C GLN A 139 -17.27 -30.93 -15.86
N GLY A 140 -17.96 -31.20 -14.76
CA GLY A 140 -17.77 -32.37 -13.90
C GLY A 140 -16.61 -32.26 -12.91
N HIS A 141 -16.00 -31.08 -12.74
CA HIS A 141 -14.93 -30.89 -11.76
C HIS A 141 -15.48 -30.86 -10.33
N ARG A 142 -14.83 -31.61 -9.43
CA ARG A 142 -15.16 -31.66 -8.00
C ARG A 142 -14.40 -30.67 -7.12
N ASP A 143 -13.44 -29.96 -7.71
CA ASP A 143 -12.71 -28.89 -7.04
C ASP A 143 -13.57 -27.61 -7.05
N VAL A 144 -14.58 -27.62 -6.18
CA VAL A 144 -15.60 -26.59 -6.01
C VAL A 144 -15.68 -26.18 -4.54
N GLY A 145 -15.98 -24.91 -4.29
CA GLY A 145 -16.11 -24.40 -2.92
C GLY A 145 -16.93 -23.12 -2.86
N ALA A 146 -17.45 -22.82 -1.67
CA ALA A 146 -18.19 -21.59 -1.39
C ALA A 146 -17.59 -20.82 -0.22
N ALA A 147 -17.24 -19.55 -0.42
CA ALA A 147 -16.73 -18.64 0.60
C ALA A 147 -17.07 -17.18 0.28
N CYS A 148 -17.25 -16.34 1.31
CA CYS A 148 -17.50 -14.90 1.17
C CYS A 148 -18.65 -14.53 0.20
N GLY A 149 -19.70 -15.35 0.14
CA GLY A 149 -20.81 -15.13 -0.79
C GLY A 149 -20.51 -15.52 -2.25
N ILE A 150 -19.43 -16.26 -2.51
CA ILE A 150 -19.07 -16.77 -3.84
C ILE A 150 -19.00 -18.28 -3.80
N ALA A 151 -19.63 -18.95 -4.76
CA ALA A 151 -19.42 -20.37 -5.05
C ALA A 151 -18.70 -20.51 -6.39
N GLN A 152 -17.62 -21.28 -6.45
CA GLN A 152 -16.80 -21.39 -7.67
C GLN A 152 -16.14 -22.75 -7.85
N CYS A 153 -15.79 -23.07 -9.09
CA CYS A 153 -14.88 -24.14 -9.46
C CYS A 153 -13.46 -23.59 -9.63
N ASN A 154 -12.51 -24.11 -8.85
CA ASN A 154 -11.12 -23.65 -8.89
C ASN A 154 -10.36 -24.13 -10.13
N ARG A 155 -10.93 -25.05 -10.91
CA ARG A 155 -10.30 -25.60 -12.13
C ARG A 155 -10.67 -24.87 -13.41
N CYS A 156 -11.95 -24.52 -13.60
CA CYS A 156 -12.44 -23.85 -14.82
C CYS A 156 -12.87 -22.39 -14.62
N GLY A 157 -12.91 -21.90 -13.38
CA GLY A 157 -13.29 -20.52 -13.06
C GLY A 157 -14.78 -20.24 -13.16
N GLU A 158 -15.63 -21.26 -13.35
CA GLU A 158 -17.07 -21.12 -13.22
C GLU A 158 -17.41 -20.62 -11.81
N SER A 159 -18.21 -19.57 -11.69
CA SER A 159 -18.50 -18.93 -10.41
C SER A 159 -19.88 -18.29 -10.36
N MET A 160 -20.38 -18.09 -9.15
CA MET A 160 -21.61 -17.35 -8.86
C MET A 160 -21.50 -16.61 -7.54
N SER A 161 -22.15 -15.45 -7.48
CA SER A 161 -22.18 -14.60 -6.29
C SER A 161 -23.58 -14.54 -5.65
N ALA A 162 -23.61 -14.45 -4.33
CA ALA A 162 -24.79 -14.20 -3.52
C ALA A 162 -24.42 -13.34 -2.28
N PRO A 163 -25.41 -12.70 -1.62
CA PRO A 163 -25.19 -11.95 -0.39
C PRO A 163 -24.51 -12.73 0.75
N THR A 164 -24.70 -14.05 0.82
CA THR A 164 -24.12 -14.91 1.86
C THR A 164 -23.52 -16.19 1.27
N THR A 165 -22.53 -16.78 1.96
CA THR A 165 -21.93 -18.06 1.54
C THR A 165 -22.97 -19.18 1.45
N LYS A 166 -23.96 -19.19 2.36
CA LYS A 166 -25.07 -20.16 2.34
C LYS A 166 -25.92 -20.02 1.08
N GLU A 167 -26.30 -18.81 0.70
CA GLU A 167 -27.06 -18.58 -0.52
C GLU A 167 -26.24 -18.92 -1.79
N ALA A 168 -24.93 -18.67 -1.79
CA ALA A 168 -24.06 -19.06 -2.90
C ALA A 168 -23.98 -20.58 -3.03
N PHE A 169 -23.85 -21.30 -1.91
CA PHE A 169 -23.88 -22.76 -1.85
C PHE A 169 -25.21 -23.34 -2.37
N GLU A 170 -26.34 -22.84 -1.88
CA GLU A 170 -27.68 -23.32 -2.28
C GLU A 170 -27.95 -23.06 -3.76
N ARG A 171 -27.59 -21.88 -4.28
CA ARG A 171 -27.70 -21.56 -5.72
C ARG A 171 -26.80 -22.44 -6.57
N TRP A 172 -25.60 -22.75 -6.09
CA TRP A 172 -24.68 -23.61 -6.81
C TRP A 172 -25.27 -25.01 -6.96
N ASN A 173 -25.74 -25.59 -5.86
CA ASN A 173 -26.32 -26.92 -5.87
C ASN A 173 -27.62 -27.01 -6.67
N ALA A 174 -28.44 -25.95 -6.66
CA ALA A 174 -29.67 -25.89 -7.46
C ALA A 174 -29.39 -25.86 -8.97
N THR A 175 -28.32 -25.19 -9.40
CA THR A 175 -27.94 -25.06 -10.82
C THR A 175 -27.11 -26.23 -11.33
N HIS A 176 -26.37 -26.88 -10.44
CA HIS A 176 -25.50 -28.03 -10.73
C HIS A 176 -26.11 -29.35 -10.25
N ALA A 177 -27.44 -29.42 -10.13
CA ALA A 177 -28.12 -30.63 -9.70
C ALA A 177 -27.66 -31.82 -10.55
N PRO A 178 -27.24 -32.95 -9.95
CA PRO A 178 -26.88 -34.13 -10.72
C PRO A 178 -28.08 -34.54 -11.57
N ALA A 179 -27.85 -34.80 -12.86
CA ALA A 179 -28.90 -35.29 -13.74
C ALA A 179 -29.51 -36.55 -13.09
N VAL A 180 -30.82 -36.50 -12.80
CA VAL A 180 -31.56 -37.62 -12.26
C VAL A 180 -31.45 -38.76 -13.28
N VAL A 181 -30.79 -39.86 -12.87
CA VAL A 181 -30.77 -41.13 -13.61
C VAL A 181 -31.95 -41.96 -13.17
#